data_AF-A0A7S1JJB1-F1
#
_entry.id   AF-A0A7S1JJB1-F1
#
_cell.length_a   1.000
_cell.length_b   1.000
_cell.length_c   1.000
_cell.angle_alpha   90.00
_cell.angle_beta   90.00
_cell.angle_gamma   90.00
#
_symmetry.space_group_name_H-M   'P 1'
#
loop_
_entity.id
_entity.type
_entity.pdbx_description
1 polymer ?
#
loop_
_entity_poly.entity_id
_entity_poly.type
_entity_poly.pdbx_seq_one_letter_code
_entity_poly.pdbx_strand_id
1 'polypeptide(L)'
;MDPNNEFFSHRLYRYHCVEHRGYYIKDLRLLGRPLSHLILIDNSLISFAFQPDNGIFIHSFLGDSTDQELLQTLPILHVLVSQPDVRPLLRRHQTLKYIIDEYTRQRQRGLIADSLFFPSPPSQSPPTAHGG
;
A
#
# COMPACT_ATOMS: atom_id res chain seq x y z
N MET A 1 -11.08 -18.72 7.45
CA MET A 1 -10.40 -17.64 8.20
C MET A 1 -11.31 -17.03 9.26
N ASP A 2 -12.54 -16.64 8.95
CA ASP A 2 -13.47 -16.10 9.96
C ASP A 2 -14.86 -16.70 9.71
N PRO A 3 -15.20 -17.84 10.35
CA PRO A 3 -16.45 -18.56 10.10
C PRO A 3 -17.66 -17.89 10.76
N ASN A 4 -17.44 -17.14 11.84
CA ASN A 4 -18.49 -16.47 12.61
C ASN A 4 -18.70 -15.01 12.19
N ASN A 5 -17.84 -14.49 11.31
CA ASN A 5 -17.89 -13.13 10.79
C ASN A 5 -17.73 -12.06 11.88
N GLU A 6 -16.84 -12.33 12.84
CA GLU A 6 -16.58 -11.47 14.01
C GLU A 6 -15.44 -10.48 13.77
N PHE A 7 -14.50 -10.80 12.86
CA PHE A 7 -13.26 -10.05 12.70
C PHE A 7 -13.22 -9.21 11.42
N PHE A 8 -13.82 -9.67 10.33
CA PHE A 8 -13.79 -8.96 9.04
C PHE A 8 -15.10 -8.25 8.74
N SER A 9 -15.08 -6.91 8.69
CA SER A 9 -16.26 -6.12 8.31
C SER A 9 -16.62 -6.24 6.83
N HIS A 10 -15.63 -6.33 5.94
CA HIS A 10 -15.82 -6.41 4.49
C HIS A 10 -14.75 -7.31 3.85
N ARG A 11 -15.09 -7.87 2.69
CA ARG A 11 -14.15 -8.66 1.86
C ARG A 11 -14.02 -8.01 0.50
N LEU A 12 -12.79 -7.62 0.17
CA LEU A 12 -12.43 -7.08 -1.13
C LEU A 12 -11.56 -8.11 -1.86
N TYR A 13 -11.58 -8.02 -3.18
CA TYR A 13 -11.03 -9.03 -4.08
C TYR A 13 -10.32 -8.35 -5.26
N ARG A 14 -9.65 -9.14 -6.09
CA ARG A 14 -8.85 -8.65 -7.22
C ARG A 14 -9.60 -7.70 -8.16
N TYR A 15 -10.87 -7.94 -8.44
CA TYR A 15 -11.69 -7.08 -9.30
C TYR A 15 -12.00 -5.70 -8.70
N HIS A 16 -11.72 -5.49 -7.41
CA HIS A 16 -11.80 -4.18 -6.75
C HIS A 16 -10.47 -3.42 -6.81
N CYS A 17 -9.39 -4.04 -7.27
CA CYS A 17 -8.09 -3.36 -7.41
C CYS A 17 -8.04 -2.55 -8.70
N VAL A 18 -7.23 -1.49 -8.71
CA VAL A 18 -6.87 -0.78 -9.93
C VAL A 18 -5.78 -1.59 -10.63
N GLU A 19 -6.06 -2.04 -11.85
CA GLU A 19 -5.07 -2.71 -12.68
C GLU A 19 -4.22 -1.66 -13.41
N HIS A 20 -2.89 -1.81 -13.31
CA HIS A 20 -1.94 -0.96 -14.00
C HIS A 20 -0.79 -1.82 -14.53
N ARG A 21 -0.74 -2.00 -15.86
CA ARG A 21 0.31 -2.73 -16.58
C ARG A 21 0.50 -4.17 -16.04
N GLY A 22 -0.59 -4.87 -15.76
CA GLY A 22 -0.61 -6.23 -15.24
C GLY A 22 -0.45 -6.35 -13.72
N TYR A 23 -0.26 -5.23 -13.01
CA TYR A 23 -0.20 -5.20 -11.54
C TYR A 23 -1.51 -4.73 -10.95
N TYR A 24 -1.83 -5.21 -9.75
CA TYR A 24 -3.05 -4.87 -9.03
C TYR A 24 -2.73 -3.99 -7.83
N ILE A 25 -3.15 -2.73 -7.89
CA ILE A 25 -2.93 -1.73 -6.85
C ILE A 25 -4.22 -1.59 -6.04
N LYS A 26 -4.11 -1.58 -4.72
CA LYS A 26 -5.23 -1.42 -3.78
C LYS A 26 -5.38 0.07 -3.45
N ASP A 27 -6.06 0.81 -4.31
CA ASP A 27 -6.28 2.24 -4.12
C ASP A 27 -7.22 2.51 -2.93
N LEU A 28 -6.64 2.95 -1.81
CA LEU A 28 -7.37 3.19 -0.56
C LEU A 28 -8.39 4.32 -0.66
N ARG A 29 -8.26 5.21 -1.65
CA ARG A 29 -9.23 6.30 -1.89
C ARG A 29 -10.61 5.77 -2.26
N LEU A 30 -10.67 4.56 -2.83
CA LEU A 30 -11.93 3.92 -3.25
C LEU A 30 -12.73 3.35 -2.07
N LEU A 31 -12.17 3.31 -0.86
CA LEU A 31 -12.83 2.78 0.33
C LEU A 31 -13.82 3.76 0.99
N GLY A 32 -13.86 5.02 0.54
CA GLY A 32 -14.76 6.04 1.09
C GLY A 32 -14.47 6.41 2.54
N ARG A 33 -13.23 6.23 3.01
CA ARG A 33 -12.79 6.56 4.38
C ARG A 33 -11.60 7.53 4.35
N PRO A 34 -11.42 8.38 5.37
CA PRO A 34 -10.29 9.30 5.42
C PRO A 34 -8.95 8.54 5.45
N LEU A 35 -8.02 8.89 4.56
CA LEU A 35 -6.68 8.30 4.53
C LEU A 35 -5.89 8.49 5.83
N SER A 36 -6.25 9.48 6.66
CA SER A 36 -5.64 9.69 7.97
C SER A 36 -5.92 8.55 8.96
N HIS A 37 -6.94 7.72 8.69
CA HIS A 37 -7.35 6.60 9.55
C HIS A 37 -7.31 5.26 8.80
N LEU A 38 -6.58 5.17 7.69
CA LEU A 38 -6.45 3.95 6.90
C LEU A 38 -5.00 3.46 6.88
N ILE A 39 -4.83 2.16 7.02
CA ILE A 39 -3.55 1.49 6.82
C ILE A 39 -3.74 0.30 5.89
N LEU A 40 -2.69 -0.06 5.15
CA LEU A 40 -2.63 -1.29 4.36
C LEU A 40 -1.41 -2.09 4.77
N ILE A 41 -1.63 -3.31 5.28
CA ILE A 41 -0.56 -4.27 5.52
C ILE A 41 -0.51 -5.22 4.34
N ASP A 42 0.64 -5.31 3.68
CA ASP A 42 0.81 -6.15 2.49
C ASP A 42 2.26 -6.58 2.31
N ASN A 43 2.45 -7.76 1.71
CA ASN A 43 3.77 -8.28 1.37
C ASN A 43 4.24 -7.87 -0.04
N SER A 44 3.49 -7.00 -0.72
CA SER A 44 3.85 -6.41 -2.01
C SER A 44 3.81 -4.89 -1.94
N LEU A 45 4.95 -4.27 -2.28
CA LEU A 45 5.08 -2.81 -2.37
C LEU A 45 4.12 -2.18 -3.38
N ILE A 46 3.82 -2.91 -4.46
CA ILE A 46 2.94 -2.43 -5.51
C ILE A 46 1.50 -2.32 -5.03
N SER A 47 1.09 -3.13 -4.05
CA SER A 47 -0.27 -3.11 -3.51
C SER A 47 -0.67 -1.74 -2.95
N PHE A 48 0.26 -0.98 -2.35
CA PHE A 48 0.01 0.36 -1.80
C PHE A 48 0.67 1.49 -2.60
N ALA A 49 1.03 1.26 -3.87
CA ALA A 49 1.79 2.23 -4.67
C ALA A 49 1.16 3.63 -4.77
N PHE A 50 -0.18 3.73 -4.70
CA PHE A 50 -0.88 5.01 -4.74
C PHE A 50 -0.95 5.73 -3.39
N GLN A 51 -0.71 5.02 -2.28
CA GLN A 51 -0.68 5.59 -0.92
C GLN A 51 0.47 4.96 -0.09
N PRO A 52 1.73 5.22 -0.46
CA PRO A 52 2.89 4.62 0.21
C PRO A 52 2.97 5.00 1.70
N ASP A 53 2.53 6.21 2.06
CA ASP A 53 2.48 6.68 3.44
C ASP A 53 1.40 5.99 4.30
N ASN A 54 0.56 5.13 3.71
CA ASN A 54 -0.44 4.32 4.40
C ASN A 54 -0.03 2.84 4.49
N GLY A 55 1.10 2.46 3.91
CA GLY A 55 1.56 1.07 3.83
C GLY A 55 2.37 0.63 5.06
N ILE A 56 2.17 -0.61 5.48
CA ILE A 56 3.07 -1.39 6.33
C ILE A 56 3.48 -2.61 5.51
N PHE A 57 4.72 -2.62 5.05
CA PHE A 57 5.24 -3.78 4.35
C PHE A 57 5.68 -4.86 5.33
N ILE A 58 5.32 -6.11 5.05
CA ILE A 58 5.71 -7.30 5.81
C ILE A 58 6.36 -8.32 4.89
N HIS A 59 7.18 -9.23 5.43
CA HIS A 59 7.75 -10.28 4.59
C HIS A 59 6.69 -11.30 4.15
N SER A 60 6.98 -11.97 3.02
CA SER A 60 6.13 -13.06 2.56
C SER A 60 6.31 -14.28 3.46
N PHE A 61 5.20 -14.83 3.94
CA PHE A 61 5.19 -16.11 4.65
C PHE A 61 5.49 -17.26 3.68
N LEU A 62 6.56 -18.01 3.94
CA LEU A 62 7.00 -19.14 3.10
C LEU A 62 6.76 -20.51 3.75
N GLY A 63 5.86 -20.59 4.73
CA GLY A 63 5.50 -21.85 5.41
C GLY A 63 6.24 -22.11 6.73
N ASP A 64 7.06 -21.17 7.22
CA ASP A 64 7.79 -21.31 8.48
C ASP A 64 6.87 -21.17 9.69
N SER A 65 6.66 -22.23 10.46
CA SER A 65 5.81 -22.21 11.66
C SER A 65 6.33 -21.30 12.79
N THR A 66 7.58 -20.85 12.70
CA THR A 66 8.20 -19.92 13.65
C THR A 66 8.13 -18.46 13.21
N ASP A 67 7.56 -18.18 12.03
CA ASP A 67 7.34 -16.81 11.52
C ASP A 67 6.51 -15.98 12.51
N GLN A 68 6.98 -14.77 12.79
CA GLN A 68 6.30 -13.82 13.67
C GLN A 68 6.04 -12.47 13.00
N GLU A 69 6.15 -12.36 11.68
CA GLU A 69 6.09 -11.08 10.96
C GLU A 69 4.81 -10.31 11.26
N LEU A 70 3.66 -10.99 11.25
CA LEU A 70 2.39 -10.35 11.59
C LEU A 70 2.34 -9.88 13.05
N LEU A 71 2.87 -10.68 13.98
CA LEU A 71 2.94 -10.31 15.41
C LEU A 71 3.86 -9.10 15.64
N GLN A 72 4.94 -8.99 14.87
CA GLN A 72 5.85 -7.85 14.92
C GLN A 72 5.21 -6.54 14.43
N THR A 73 4.05 -6.58 13.76
CA THR A 73 3.28 -5.37 13.45
C THR A 73 2.51 -4.80 14.65
N LEU A 74 2.25 -5.61 15.70
CA LEU A 74 1.42 -5.18 16.82
C LEU A 74 1.90 -3.90 17.53
N PRO A 75 3.21 -3.68 17.79
CA PRO A 75 3.67 -2.47 18.47
C PRO A 75 3.33 -1.20 17.71
N ILE A 76 3.55 -1.17 16.38
CA ILE A 76 3.22 0.01 15.59
C ILE A 76 1.70 0.22 15.49
N LEU A 77 0.91 -0.86 15.38
CA LEU A 77 -0.56 -0.77 15.37
C LEU A 77 -1.10 -0.14 16.66
N HIS A 78 -0.56 -0.52 17.83
CA HIS A 78 -0.96 0.07 19.11
C HIS A 78 -0.68 1.58 19.16
N VAL A 79 0.47 2.03 18.62
CA VAL A 79 0.77 3.46 18.57
C VAL A 79 -0.20 4.19 17.62
N LEU A 80 -0.46 3.62 16.44
CA LEU A 80 -1.30 4.23 15.40
C LEU A 80 -2.75 4.45 15.82
N VAL A 81 -3.32 3.60 16.67
CA VAL A 81 -4.69 3.74 17.19
C VAL A 81 -4.94 5.10 17.83
N SER A 82 -3.92 5.68 18.47
CA SER A 82 -3.99 6.97 19.15
C SER A 82 -3.73 8.19 18.25
N GLN A 83 -3.30 7.97 16.99
CA GLN A 83 -2.88 9.06 16.12
C GLN A 83 -4.06 9.67 15.36
N PRO A 84 -4.17 11.00 15.28
CA PRO A 84 -5.18 11.65 14.44
C PRO A 84 -4.92 11.44 12.95
N ASP A 85 -3.66 11.18 12.58
CA ASP A 85 -3.23 10.83 11.22
C ASP A 85 -2.10 9.80 11.30
N VAL A 86 -2.31 8.64 10.69
CA VAL A 86 -1.33 7.53 10.67
C VAL A 86 -0.12 7.83 9.77
N ARG A 87 -0.28 8.66 8.74
CA ARG A 87 0.69 8.83 7.65
C ARG A 87 2.01 9.45 8.09
N PRO A 88 2.05 10.52 8.91
CA PRO A 88 3.32 11.09 9.36
C PRO A 88 4.16 10.11 10.18
N LEU A 89 3.53 9.21 10.95
CA LEU A 89 4.25 8.20 11.71
C LEU A 89 4.77 7.09 10.80
N LEU A 90 3.92 6.54 9.92
CA LEU A 90 4.31 5.50 8.97
C LEU A 90 5.43 5.95 8.01
N ARG A 91 5.41 7.23 7.59
CA ARG A 91 6.45 7.83 6.77
C ARG A 91 7.80 7.94 7.51
N ARG A 92 7.79 8.22 8.81
CA ARG A 92 9.00 8.30 9.65
C ARG A 92 9.49 6.94 10.11
N HIS A 93 8.57 6.01 10.30
CA HIS A 93 8.88 4.64 10.65
C HIS A 93 9.68 4.00 9.52
N GLN A 94 10.55 3.06 9.88
CA GLN A 94 11.53 2.39 9.00
C GLN A 94 10.94 1.73 7.75
N THR A 95 9.60 1.71 7.61
CA THR A 95 8.85 1.34 6.41
C THR A 95 9.43 1.97 5.15
N LEU A 96 9.75 3.27 5.14
CA LEU A 96 10.25 3.91 3.91
C LEU A 96 11.65 3.42 3.52
N LYS A 97 12.56 3.25 4.49
CA LYS A 97 13.89 2.66 4.24
C LYS A 97 13.75 1.22 3.76
N TYR A 98 12.91 0.43 4.43
CA TYR A 98 12.69 -0.97 4.08
C TYR A 98 12.03 -1.14 2.70
N ILE A 99 11.04 -0.30 2.40
CA ILE A 99 10.39 -0.21 1.09
C ILE A 99 11.41 0.14 0.01
N ILE A 100 12.27 1.14 0.23
CA ILE A 100 13.30 1.55 -0.74
C ILE A 100 14.33 0.42 -0.95
N ASP A 101 14.78 -0.22 0.13
CA ASP A 101 15.77 -1.30 0.08
C ASP A 101 15.19 -2.55 -0.61
N GLU A 102 13.96 -2.92 -0.29
CA GLU A 102 13.24 -4.04 -0.92
C GLU A 102 12.88 -3.74 -2.38
N TYR A 103 12.42 -2.53 -2.68
CA TYR A 103 12.20 -2.07 -4.06
C TYR A 103 13.48 -2.17 -4.89
N THR A 104 14.59 -1.69 -4.35
CA THR A 104 15.90 -1.76 -5.02
C THR A 104 16.29 -3.20 -5.29
N ARG A 105 16.08 -4.12 -4.33
CA ARG A 105 16.30 -5.56 -4.52
C ARG A 105 15.38 -6.16 -5.58
N GLN A 106 14.08 -5.83 -5.59
CA GLN A 106 13.12 -6.36 -6.55
C GLN A 106 13.35 -5.82 -7.97
N ARG A 107 13.81 -4.57 -8.12
CA ARG A 107 14.28 -4.02 -9.41
C ARG A 107 15.49 -4.75 -9.94
N GLN A 108 16.51 -4.98 -9.10
CA GLN A 108 17.70 -5.72 -9.52
C GLN A 108 17.36 -7.15 -9.98
N ARG A 109 16.30 -7.73 -9.41
CA ARG A 109 15.75 -9.04 -9.81
C ARG A 109 14.80 -8.99 -11.02
N GLY A 110 14.52 -7.80 -11.57
CA GLY A 110 13.61 -7.62 -12.72
C GLY A 110 12.12 -7.85 -12.41
N LEU A 111 11.73 -7.83 -11.14
CA LEU A 111 10.35 -8.14 -10.70
C LEU A 111 9.40 -6.93 -10.75
N ILE A 112 9.96 -5.71 -10.76
CA ILE A 112 9.21 -4.45 -10.78
C ILE A 112 9.86 -3.50 -11.81
N ALA A 113 9.03 -2.91 -12.69
CA ALA A 113 9.44 -1.91 -13.67
C ALA A 113 9.37 -0.46 -13.13
N ASP A 114 10.29 0.40 -13.58
CA ASP A 114 10.42 1.81 -13.16
C ASP A 114 9.16 2.65 -13.37
N SER A 115 8.34 2.28 -14.34
CA SER A 115 7.11 2.98 -14.69
C SER A 115 5.97 2.78 -13.68
N LEU A 116 6.11 1.88 -12.71
CA LEU A 116 5.01 1.49 -11.81
C LEU A 116 4.79 2.47 -10.65
N PHE A 117 5.73 3.38 -10.38
CA PHE A 117 5.65 4.31 -9.23
C PHE A 117 5.70 5.79 -9.59
N PHE A 118 6.04 6.13 -10.85
CA PHE A 118 5.84 7.47 -11.38
C PHE A 118 4.56 7.43 -12.22
N PRO A 119 3.38 7.73 -11.65
CA PRO A 119 2.25 8.08 -12.50
C PRO A 119 2.76 9.22 -13.40
N SER A 120 2.66 9.05 -14.71
CA SER A 120 2.88 10.17 -15.62
C SER A 120 2.05 11.34 -15.09
N PRO A 121 2.61 12.57 -15.00
CA PRO A 121 1.82 13.71 -14.58
C PRO A 121 0.53 13.71 -15.39
N PRO A 122 -0.64 13.99 -14.76
CA PRO A 122 -1.91 13.99 -15.48
C PRO A 122 -1.70 14.84 -16.73
N SER A 123 -2.04 14.27 -17.89
CA SER A 123 -1.91 14.97 -19.17
C SER A 123 -2.57 16.33 -18.99
N GLN A 124 -1.76 17.40 -19.00
CA GLN A 124 -2.33 18.73 -19.12
C GLN A 124 -3.11 18.70 -20.42
N SER A 125 -4.43 18.79 -20.34
CA SER A 125 -5.24 19.05 -21.52
C SER A 125 -4.65 20.30 -22.17
N PRO A 126 -4.40 20.28 -23.50
CA PRO A 126 -3.94 21.50 -24.16
C PRO A 126 -4.98 22.60 -23.89
N PRO A 127 -4.55 23.85 -23.64
CA PRO A 127 -5.49 24.94 -23.42
C PRO A 127 -6.42 25.01 -24.63
N THR A 128 -7.72 24.98 -24.36
CA THR A 128 -8.75 25.23 -25.37
C THR A 128 -8.44 26.57 -26.00
N ALA A 129 -8.11 26.56 -27.29
CA ALA A 129 -7.98 27.77 -28.07
C ALA A 129 -9.37 28.43 -28.14
N HIS A 130 -9.59 29.45 -27.32
CA HIS A 130 -10.67 30.41 -27.58
C HIS A 130 -10.21 31.28 -28.76
N GLY A 131 -10.68 30.92 -29.95
CA GLY A 131 -10.69 31.80 -31.11
C GLY A 131 -11.62 32.98 -30.85
N GLY A 132 -11.18 34.16 -31.29
CA GLY A 132 -11.93 35.41 -31.24
C GLY A 132 -12.94 35.60 -32.36
#